data_AF-A0A261F218-F1
#
_entry.id   AF-A0A261F218-F1
#
_cell.length_a   1.000
_cell.length_b   1.000
_cell.length_c   1.000
_cell.angle_alpha   90.00
_cell.angle_beta   90.00
_cell.angle_gamma   90.00
#
_symmetry.space_group_name_H-M   'P 1'
#
loop_
_entity.id
_entity.type
_entity.pdbx_description
1 polymer ?
#
loop_
_entity_poly.entity_id
_entity_poly.type
_entity_poly.pdbx_seq_one_letter_code
_entity_poly.pdbx_strand_id
1 'polypeptide(L)'
;MYPQIEFPEGTDPMVIALTFIVISLIIAGSAVIKLWLERADRRSEERTEKIDLTNREALDHVLENTPTMSEVKAKLDRDYHAISEHAERIDTLQETVDDMYLSQLRARLFAHPRSRVEHEELLEVAQKYIELGGNGLGHVRAEWLEERYKLRLTKNNWDYTRPLDDKEEKDEN
;
A
#
# COMPACT_ATOMS: atom_id res chain seq x y z
N MET A 1 -38.19 -23.51 54.79
CA MET A 1 -37.16 -24.16 55.61
C MET A 1 -36.18 -23.06 55.99
N TYR A 2 -36.41 -22.37 57.11
CA TYR A 2 -35.53 -21.26 57.53
C TYR A 2 -34.30 -21.85 58.23
N PRO A 3 -33.07 -21.40 57.91
CA PRO A 3 -31.89 -21.86 58.60
C PRO A 3 -31.94 -21.37 60.05
N GLN A 4 -31.94 -22.30 61.00
CA GLN A 4 -31.74 -22.02 62.42
C GLN A 4 -30.28 -21.59 62.59
N ILE A 5 -30.07 -20.32 62.91
CA ILE A 5 -28.74 -19.78 63.21
C ILE A 5 -28.50 -20.06 64.69
N GLU A 6 -27.64 -21.03 64.99
CA GLU A 6 -27.19 -21.31 66.36
C GLU A 6 -26.23 -20.19 66.80
N PHE A 7 -26.62 -19.45 67.84
CA PHE A 7 -25.79 -18.40 68.44
C PHE A 7 -24.98 -18.99 69.61
N PRO A 8 -23.67 -18.69 69.72
CA PRO A 8 -22.85 -19.17 70.83
C PRO A 8 -23.32 -18.56 72.16
N GLU A 9 -23.44 -19.42 73.19
CA GLU A 9 -23.81 -19.01 74.55
C GLU A 9 -22.84 -17.95 75.09
N GLY A 10 -23.38 -16.78 75.47
CA GLY A 10 -22.63 -15.64 76.00
C GLY A 10 -22.61 -14.38 75.12
N THR A 11 -23.40 -14.32 74.05
CA THR A 11 -23.50 -13.12 73.21
C THR A 11 -24.55 -12.13 73.74
N ASP A 12 -24.10 -10.91 74.05
CA ASP A 12 -24.97 -9.85 74.56
C ASP A 12 -26.08 -9.50 73.56
N PRO A 13 -27.35 -9.37 74.00
CA PRO A 13 -28.49 -9.08 73.12
C PRO A 13 -28.33 -7.75 72.36
N MET A 14 -27.51 -6.85 72.91
CA MET A 14 -27.16 -5.58 72.29
C MET A 14 -26.35 -5.75 71.00
N VAL A 15 -25.44 -6.74 70.96
CA VAL A 15 -24.59 -7.01 69.78
C VAL A 15 -25.43 -7.59 68.65
N ILE A 16 -26.37 -8.49 68.97
CA ILE A 16 -27.29 -9.07 67.99
C ILE A 16 -28.18 -7.97 67.39
N ALA A 17 -28.77 -7.10 68.20
CA ALA A 17 -29.58 -5.99 67.72
C ALA A 17 -28.79 -5.04 66.80
N LEU A 18 -27.52 -4.75 67.14
CA LEU A 18 -26.65 -3.88 66.35
C LEU A 18 -26.33 -4.49 64.98
N THR A 19 -26.09 -5.81 64.91
CA THR A 19 -25.84 -6.49 63.63
C THR A 19 -27.04 -6.45 62.68
N PHE A 20 -28.26 -6.63 63.18
CA PHE A 20 -29.48 -6.53 62.37
C PHE A 20 -29.74 -5.10 61.84
N ILE A 21 -29.42 -4.09 62.64
CA ILE A 21 -29.55 -2.68 62.23
C ILE A 21 -28.57 -2.35 61.11
N VAL A 22 -27.31 -2.78 61.24
CA VAL A 22 -26.27 -2.55 60.22
C VAL A 22 -26.61 -3.25 58.91
N ILE A 23 -27.05 -4.52 58.95
CA ILE A 23 -27.45 -5.26 57.75
C ILE A 23 -28.67 -4.60 57.08
N SER A 24 -29.65 -4.14 57.85
CA SER A 24 -30.84 -3.45 57.29
C SER A 24 -30.50 -2.11 56.64
N LEU A 25 -29.54 -1.36 57.20
CA LEU A 25 -29.05 -0.09 56.62
C LEU A 25 -28.34 -0.29 55.27
N ILE A 26 -27.57 -1.36 55.13
CA ILE A 26 -26.85 -1.68 53.90
C ILE A 26 -27.84 -2.10 52.79
N ILE A 27 -28.84 -2.91 53.11
CA ILE A 27 -29.84 -3.38 52.14
C ILE A 27 -30.76 -2.23 51.70
N ALA A 28 -31.24 -1.41 52.64
CA ALA A 28 -32.12 -0.27 52.32
C ALA A 28 -31.40 0.82 51.51
N GLY A 29 -30.11 1.08 51.79
CA GLY A 29 -29.30 2.04 51.02
C GLY A 29 -29.11 1.62 49.56
N SER A 30 -28.96 0.32 49.30
CA SER A 30 -28.73 -0.20 47.94
C SER A 30 -29.93 0.00 46.99
N ALA A 31 -31.16 -0.06 47.50
CA ALA A 31 -32.37 0.10 46.70
C ALA A 31 -32.60 1.55 46.25
N VAL A 32 -32.29 2.52 47.12
CA VAL A 32 -32.40 3.95 46.79
C VAL A 32 -31.33 4.35 45.76
N ILE A 33 -30.11 3.82 45.91
CA ILE A 33 -29.01 4.09 44.97
C ILE A 33 -29.31 3.48 43.59
N LYS A 34 -29.86 2.25 43.52
CA LYS A 34 -30.26 1.65 42.24
C LYS A 34 -31.34 2.46 41.52
N LEU A 35 -32.35 2.93 42.26
CA LEU A 35 -33.44 3.73 41.69
C LEU A 35 -32.96 5.10 41.20
N TRP A 36 -31.95 5.68 41.86
CA TRP A 36 -31.29 6.92 41.42
C TRP A 36 -30.39 6.72 40.21
N LEU A 37 -29.62 5.62 40.14
CA LEU A 37 -28.79 5.30 38.97
C LEU A 37 -29.65 5.02 37.72
N GLU A 38 -30.72 4.23 37.85
CA GLU A 38 -31.57 3.86 36.72
C GLU A 38 -32.41 5.03 36.16
N ARG A 39 -32.58 6.09 36.96
CA ARG A 39 -33.25 7.34 36.57
C ARG A 39 -32.29 8.44 36.11
N ALA A 40 -30.99 8.26 36.36
CA ALA A 40 -29.92 9.10 35.83
C ALA A 40 -29.50 8.63 34.43
N ASP A 41 -29.40 7.32 34.19
CA ASP A 41 -29.01 6.78 32.86
C ASP A 41 -30.00 7.13 31.75
N ARG A 42 -31.31 7.01 32.01
CA ARG A 42 -32.33 7.41 31.01
C ARG A 42 -32.33 8.89 30.66
N ARG A 43 -31.75 9.76 31.49
CA ARG A 43 -31.62 11.20 31.22
C ARG A 43 -30.24 11.58 30.69
N SER A 44 -29.22 10.73 30.86
CA SER A 44 -27.89 10.96 30.31
C SER A 44 -27.85 10.60 28.82
N GLU A 45 -28.46 9.47 28.42
CA GLU A 45 -28.45 9.01 27.02
C GLU A 45 -29.10 10.01 26.05
N GLU A 46 -30.30 10.50 26.37
CA GLU A 46 -30.99 11.51 25.54
C GLU A 46 -30.25 12.85 25.51
N ARG A 47 -29.47 13.17 26.56
CA ARG A 47 -28.73 14.42 26.67
C ARG A 47 -27.39 14.31 25.96
N THR A 48 -26.71 13.16 26.01
CA THR A 48 -25.47 12.92 25.26
C THR A 48 -25.74 12.83 23.76
N GLU A 49 -26.81 12.15 23.33
CA GLU A 49 -27.15 12.04 21.90
C GLU A 49 -27.53 13.41 21.30
N LYS A 50 -28.34 14.19 22.02
CA LYS A 50 -28.69 15.56 21.58
C LYS A 50 -27.49 16.50 21.59
N ILE A 51 -26.64 16.43 22.61
CA ILE A 51 -25.42 17.26 22.68
C ILE A 51 -24.44 16.86 21.57
N ASP A 52 -24.31 15.58 21.22
CA ASP A 52 -23.43 15.13 20.14
C ASP A 52 -23.95 15.58 18.76
N LEU A 53 -25.25 15.44 18.51
CA LEU A 53 -25.87 15.90 17.25
C LEU A 53 -25.80 17.43 17.11
N THR A 54 -26.14 18.19 18.16
CA THR A 54 -26.07 19.66 18.11
C THR A 54 -24.64 20.18 18.09
N ASN A 55 -23.69 19.54 18.78
CA ASN A 55 -22.28 19.91 18.62
C ASN A 55 -21.78 19.58 17.23
N ARG A 56 -22.19 18.48 16.61
CA ARG A 56 -21.71 18.10 15.28
C ARG A 56 -22.25 19.01 14.19
N GLU A 57 -23.54 19.36 14.24
CA GLU A 57 -24.13 20.37 13.34
C GLU A 57 -23.56 21.77 13.59
N ALA A 58 -23.31 22.14 14.86
CA ALA A 58 -22.66 23.41 15.19
C ALA A 58 -21.18 23.42 14.78
N LEU A 59 -20.48 22.29 14.87
CA LEU A 59 -19.10 22.14 14.42
C LEU A 59 -19.05 22.24 12.90
N ASP A 60 -19.90 21.52 12.18
CA ASP A 60 -20.00 21.60 10.72
C ASP A 60 -20.34 23.03 10.27
N HIS A 61 -21.27 23.70 10.95
CA HIS A 61 -21.61 25.10 10.67
C HIS A 61 -20.47 26.08 11.01
N VAL A 62 -19.69 25.85 12.08
CA VAL A 62 -18.52 26.68 12.41
C VAL A 62 -17.37 26.38 11.45
N LEU A 63 -17.16 25.13 11.04
CA LEU A 63 -16.15 24.73 10.07
C LEU A 63 -16.48 25.25 8.67
N GLU A 64 -17.76 25.33 8.28
CA GLU A 64 -18.19 25.94 7.02
C GLU A 64 -18.07 27.47 7.02
N ASN A 65 -18.26 28.12 8.17
CA ASN A 65 -18.23 29.58 8.29
C ASN A 65 -16.89 30.17 8.76
N THR A 66 -15.90 29.33 9.10
CA THR A 66 -14.58 29.84 9.51
C THR A 66 -13.71 30.09 8.27
N PRO A 67 -13.22 31.32 8.05
CA PRO A 67 -12.48 31.69 6.85
C PRO A 67 -11.22 30.83 6.62
N THR A 68 -10.60 30.35 7.70
CA THR A 68 -9.42 29.47 7.62
C THR A 68 -9.73 28.08 7.05
N MET A 69 -10.91 27.50 7.33
CA MET A 69 -11.27 26.18 6.81
C MET A 69 -11.67 26.25 5.33
N SER A 70 -12.36 27.32 4.93
CA SER A 70 -12.62 27.62 3.52
C SER A 70 -11.31 27.81 2.73
N GLU A 71 -10.33 28.50 3.31
CA GLU A 71 -9.01 28.68 2.72
C GLU A 71 -8.22 27.37 2.63
N VAL A 72 -8.25 26.54 3.68
CA VAL A 72 -7.64 25.21 3.68
C VAL A 72 -8.28 24.29 2.64
N LYS A 73 -9.61 24.30 2.50
CA LYS A 73 -10.34 23.54 1.49
C LYS A 73 -9.98 24.02 0.08
N ALA A 74 -10.01 25.33 -0.16
CA ALA A 74 -9.59 25.91 -1.44
C ALA A 74 -8.14 25.61 -1.78
N LYS A 75 -7.25 25.54 -0.78
CA LYS A 75 -5.86 25.12 -0.96
C LYS A 75 -5.76 23.63 -1.29
N LEU A 76 -6.48 22.77 -0.55
CA LEU A 76 -6.48 21.34 -0.78
C LEU A 76 -7.03 20.99 -2.16
N ASP A 77 -8.10 21.66 -2.61
CA ASP A 77 -8.66 21.51 -3.96
C ASP A 77 -7.64 21.92 -5.02
N ARG A 78 -6.94 23.06 -4.84
CA ARG A 78 -5.85 23.49 -5.74
C ARG A 78 -4.70 22.48 -5.77
N ASP A 79 -4.27 22.01 -4.61
CA ASP A 79 -3.15 21.07 -4.48
C ASP A 79 -3.54 19.71 -5.10
N TYR A 80 -4.78 19.25 -4.90
CA TYR A 80 -5.31 18.04 -5.54
C TYR A 80 -5.30 18.16 -7.06
N HIS A 81 -5.79 19.27 -7.60
CA HIS A 81 -5.74 19.52 -9.04
C HIS A 81 -4.31 19.57 -9.58
N ALA A 82 -3.40 20.27 -8.90
CA ALA A 82 -1.99 20.33 -9.28
C ALA A 82 -1.34 18.94 -9.29
N ILE A 83 -1.61 18.11 -8.26
CA ILE A 83 -1.09 16.73 -8.20
C ILE A 83 -1.66 15.89 -9.35
N SER A 84 -2.95 15.98 -9.64
CA SER A 84 -3.56 15.25 -10.75
C SER A 84 -2.96 15.64 -12.11
N GLU A 85 -2.74 16.93 -12.34
CA GLU A 85 -2.11 17.43 -13.57
C GLU A 85 -0.64 16.99 -13.66
N HIS A 86 0.08 17.00 -12.54
CA HIS A 86 1.46 16.49 -12.50
C HIS A 86 1.53 14.99 -12.78
N ALA A 87 0.57 14.20 -12.28
CA ALA A 87 0.50 12.77 -12.56
C ALA A 87 0.30 12.49 -14.06
N GLU A 88 -0.61 13.21 -14.73
CA GLU A 88 -0.80 13.10 -16.18
C GLU A 88 0.46 13.50 -16.96
N ARG A 89 1.15 14.58 -16.54
CA ARG A 89 2.42 14.97 -17.16
C ARG A 89 3.52 13.94 -16.97
N ILE A 90 3.58 13.28 -15.82
CA ILE A 90 4.57 12.21 -15.58
C ILE A 90 4.28 11.01 -16.48
N ASP A 91 3.02 10.63 -16.64
CA ASP A 91 2.62 9.50 -17.49
C ASP A 91 3.00 9.74 -18.95
N THR A 92 2.67 10.92 -19.48
CA THR A 92 3.06 11.33 -20.84
C THR A 92 4.57 11.43 -21.03
N LEU A 93 5.31 11.94 -20.04
CA LEU A 93 6.78 11.97 -20.08
C LEU A 93 7.35 10.56 -20.05
N GLN A 94 6.77 9.64 -19.28
CA GLN A 94 7.22 8.26 -19.22
C GLN A 94 7.08 7.58 -20.58
N GLU A 95 5.94 7.76 -21.26
CA GLU A 95 5.74 7.27 -22.63
C GLU A 95 6.82 7.80 -23.58
N THR A 96 7.13 9.11 -23.53
CA THR A 96 8.18 9.68 -24.38
C THR A 96 9.58 9.14 -24.09
N VAL A 97 9.88 8.87 -22.81
CA VAL A 97 11.16 8.30 -22.40
C VAL A 97 11.28 6.86 -22.89
N ASP A 98 10.20 6.09 -22.79
CA ASP A 98 10.17 4.69 -23.24
C ASP A 98 10.34 4.60 -24.76
N ASP A 99 9.69 5.48 -25.53
CA ASP A 99 9.86 5.59 -26.98
C ASP A 99 11.30 5.97 -27.35
N MET A 100 11.88 6.96 -26.66
CA MET A 100 13.27 7.36 -26.88
C MET A 100 14.24 6.22 -26.55
N TYR A 101 13.99 5.49 -25.46
CA TYR A 101 14.81 4.37 -25.05
C TYR A 101 14.75 3.22 -26.04
N LEU A 102 13.54 2.88 -26.53
CA LEU A 102 13.35 1.88 -27.57
C LEU A 102 14.07 2.26 -28.88
N SER A 103 14.04 3.53 -29.25
CA SER A 103 14.78 4.06 -30.40
C SER A 103 16.30 3.93 -30.24
N GLN A 104 16.84 4.21 -29.04
CA GLN A 104 18.26 4.02 -28.74
C GLN A 104 18.67 2.55 -28.79
N LEU A 105 17.87 1.66 -28.20
CA LEU A 105 18.11 0.22 -28.25
C LEU A 105 18.12 -0.28 -29.71
N ARG A 106 17.18 0.18 -30.54
CA ARG A 106 17.18 -0.11 -31.97
C ARG A 106 18.47 0.36 -32.63
N ALA A 107 18.88 1.61 -32.43
CA ALA A 107 20.10 2.13 -33.05
C ALA A 107 21.34 1.29 -32.67
N ARG A 108 21.43 0.84 -31.41
CA ARG A 108 22.50 -0.04 -30.94
C ARG A 108 22.42 -1.44 -31.56
N LEU A 109 21.24 -2.06 -31.55
CA LEU A 109 21.00 -3.42 -32.06
C LEU A 109 21.46 -3.62 -33.53
N PHE A 110 21.31 -2.59 -34.35
CA PHE A 110 21.71 -2.62 -35.76
C PHE A 110 23.18 -2.29 -36.00
N ALA A 111 23.96 -1.96 -34.96
CA ALA A 111 25.40 -1.86 -35.08
C ALA A 111 26.04 -3.23 -35.39
N HIS A 112 27.18 -3.20 -36.07
CA HIS A 112 27.96 -4.41 -36.34
C HIS A 112 28.94 -4.66 -35.18
N PRO A 113 28.91 -5.85 -34.54
CA PRO A 113 29.87 -6.17 -33.50
C PRO A 113 31.28 -6.27 -34.07
N ARG A 114 32.26 -5.68 -33.40
CA ARG A 114 33.68 -5.71 -33.79
C ARG A 114 34.53 -6.58 -32.86
N SER A 115 33.96 -7.01 -31.74
CA SER A 115 34.61 -7.87 -30.77
C SER A 115 33.61 -8.87 -30.19
N ARG A 116 34.11 -9.88 -29.49
CA ARG A 116 33.26 -10.83 -28.76
C ARG A 116 32.39 -10.14 -27.71
N VAL A 117 32.99 -9.23 -26.94
CA VAL A 117 32.29 -8.49 -25.88
C VAL A 117 31.16 -7.65 -26.48
N GLU A 118 31.43 -6.91 -27.56
CA GLU A 118 30.39 -6.14 -28.24
C GLU A 118 29.27 -7.03 -28.80
N HIS A 119 29.58 -8.27 -29.22
CA HIS A 119 28.56 -9.20 -29.67
C HIS A 119 27.66 -9.65 -28.52
N GLU A 120 28.23 -9.96 -27.36
CA GLU A 120 27.48 -10.30 -26.14
C GLU A 120 26.61 -9.13 -25.68
N GLU A 121 27.16 -7.92 -25.65
CA GLU A 121 26.40 -6.69 -25.36
C GLU A 121 25.24 -6.47 -26.34
N LEU A 122 25.45 -6.75 -27.64
CA LEU A 122 24.38 -6.65 -28.63
C LEU A 122 23.28 -7.70 -28.42
N LEU A 123 23.60 -8.89 -27.90
CA LEU A 123 22.59 -9.88 -27.52
C LEU A 123 21.76 -9.41 -26.32
N GLU A 124 22.39 -8.78 -25.32
CA GLU A 124 21.66 -8.17 -24.19
C GLU A 124 20.77 -7.00 -24.66
N VAL A 125 21.29 -6.15 -25.55
CA VAL A 125 20.51 -5.08 -26.19
C VAL A 125 19.34 -5.65 -26.98
N ALA A 126 19.55 -6.74 -27.71
CA ALA A 126 18.51 -7.43 -28.47
C ALA A 126 17.39 -7.95 -27.57
N GLN A 127 17.76 -8.64 -26.48
CA GLN A 127 16.81 -9.14 -25.50
C GLN A 127 15.98 -8.00 -24.93
N LYS A 128 16.63 -6.93 -24.46
CA LYS A 128 15.94 -5.79 -23.86
C LYS A 128 15.05 -5.04 -24.86
N TYR A 129 15.47 -4.96 -26.12
CA TYR A 129 14.66 -4.39 -27.20
C TYR A 129 13.38 -5.19 -27.44
N ILE A 130 13.47 -6.53 -27.42
CA ILE A 130 12.32 -7.42 -27.58
C ILE A 130 11.37 -7.33 -26.38
N GLU A 131 11.90 -7.31 -25.16
CA GLU A 131 11.11 -7.17 -23.93
C GLU A 131 10.24 -5.90 -23.91
N LEU A 132 10.73 -4.82 -24.53
CA LEU A 132 10.03 -3.54 -24.66
C LEU A 132 9.09 -3.46 -25.88
N GLY A 133 8.79 -4.58 -26.54
CA GLY A 133 7.87 -4.60 -27.68
C GLY A 133 8.52 -4.22 -29.02
N GLY A 134 9.80 -4.55 -29.19
CA GLY A 134 10.55 -4.35 -30.42
C GLY A 134 9.85 -4.89 -31.69
N ASN A 135 10.15 -4.31 -32.84
CA ASN A 135 9.50 -4.69 -34.11
C ASN A 135 10.10 -5.98 -34.72
N GLY A 136 9.39 -6.54 -35.71
CA GLY A 136 9.80 -7.78 -36.39
C GLY A 136 11.21 -7.76 -37.00
N LEU A 137 11.69 -6.60 -37.46
CA LEU A 137 13.06 -6.50 -37.98
C LEU A 137 14.11 -6.64 -36.86
N GLY A 138 13.81 -6.13 -35.66
CA GLY A 138 14.66 -6.33 -34.49
C GLY A 138 14.71 -7.78 -34.03
N HIS A 139 13.59 -8.51 -34.11
CA HIS A 139 13.57 -9.96 -33.84
C HIS A 139 14.47 -10.73 -34.81
N VAL A 140 14.34 -10.49 -36.12
CA VAL A 140 15.20 -11.13 -37.13
C VAL A 140 16.67 -10.78 -36.91
N ARG A 141 16.96 -9.54 -36.49
CA ARG A 141 18.32 -9.12 -36.17
C ARG A 141 18.86 -9.85 -34.94
N ALA A 142 18.05 -10.05 -33.91
CA ALA A 142 18.40 -10.78 -32.70
C ALA A 142 18.74 -12.24 -33.03
N GLU A 143 17.87 -12.92 -33.78
CA GLU A 143 18.09 -14.29 -34.26
C GLU A 143 19.40 -14.41 -35.04
N TRP A 144 19.65 -13.48 -35.97
CA TRP A 144 20.91 -13.45 -36.73
C TRP A 144 22.15 -13.26 -35.85
N LEU A 145 22.07 -12.42 -34.82
CA LEU A 145 23.16 -12.22 -33.86
C LEU A 145 23.41 -13.51 -33.08
N GLU A 146 22.36 -14.15 -32.58
CA GLU A 146 22.48 -15.42 -31.87
C GLU A 146 23.10 -16.53 -32.72
N GLU A 147 22.61 -16.71 -33.95
CA GLU A 147 23.14 -17.71 -34.87
C GLU A 147 24.62 -17.48 -35.14
N ARG A 148 25.03 -16.24 -35.40
CA ARG A 148 26.44 -15.92 -35.61
C ARG A 148 27.27 -16.11 -34.36
N TYR A 149 26.76 -15.78 -33.18
CA TYR A 149 27.46 -16.03 -31.93
C TYR A 149 27.68 -17.54 -31.72
N LYS A 150 26.65 -18.35 -31.94
CA LYS A 150 26.71 -19.84 -31.88
C LYS A 150 27.72 -20.40 -32.89
N LEU A 151 27.74 -19.88 -34.12
CA LEU A 151 28.71 -20.28 -35.15
C LEU A 151 30.15 -19.91 -34.76
N ARG A 152 30.38 -18.69 -34.25
CA ARG A 152 31.71 -18.26 -33.77
C ARG A 152 32.20 -19.11 -32.62
N LEU A 153 31.30 -19.45 -31.70
CA LEU A 153 31.59 -20.34 -30.58
C LEU A 153 31.99 -21.74 -31.06
N THR A 154 31.24 -22.29 -32.01
CA THR A 154 31.49 -23.63 -32.58
C THR A 154 32.81 -23.69 -33.35
N LYS A 155 33.08 -22.68 -34.20
CA LYS A 155 34.31 -22.59 -35.00
C LYS A 155 35.51 -22.04 -34.23
N ASN A 156 35.32 -21.65 -32.96
CA ASN A 156 36.27 -20.87 -32.17
C ASN A 156 36.88 -19.67 -32.93
N ASN A 157 36.07 -19.00 -33.76
CA ASN A 157 36.48 -17.91 -34.62
C ASN A 157 35.89 -16.58 -34.14
N TRP A 158 36.71 -15.81 -33.46
CA TRP A 158 36.35 -14.49 -32.93
C TRP A 158 36.86 -13.33 -33.80
N ASP A 159 37.29 -13.59 -35.04
CA ASP A 159 37.68 -12.55 -35.99
C ASP A 159 36.43 -11.93 -36.63
N TYR A 160 36.13 -10.69 -36.27
CA TYR A 160 35.01 -9.91 -36.82
C TYR A 160 35.38 -9.14 -38.09
N THR A 161 36.64 -9.13 -38.50
CA THR A 161 37.08 -8.46 -39.74
C THR A 161 36.78 -9.29 -40.98
N ARG A 162 36.61 -10.61 -40.81
CA ARG A 162 36.31 -11.55 -41.89
C ARG A 162 34.88 -12.08 -41.79
N PRO A 163 34.24 -12.35 -42.94
CA PRO A 163 33.00 -13.11 -42.97
C PRO A 163 33.17 -14.47 -42.26
N LEU A 164 32.12 -14.89 -41.56
CA LEU A 164 32.01 -16.29 -41.15
C LEU A 164 31.57 -17.05 -42.39
N ASP A 165 32.51 -17.65 -43.10
CA ASP A 165 32.17 -18.50 -44.24
C ASP A 165 31.70 -19.86 -43.73
N ASP A 166 30.54 -20.30 -44.22
CA ASP A 166 29.93 -21.60 -43.93
C ASP A 166 30.50 -22.73 -44.81
N LYS A 167 31.34 -22.36 -45.78
CA LYS A 167 32.03 -23.29 -46.66
C LYS A 167 33.37 -23.63 -46.02
N GLU A 168 33.40 -24.73 -45.28
CA GLU A 168 34.66 -25.39 -44.94
C GLU A 168 35.47 -25.60 -46.22
N GLU A 169 36.74 -25.20 -46.18
CA GLU A 169 37.81 -25.66 -47.06
C GLU A 169 37.63 -27.15 -47.35
N LYS A 170 37.24 -27.47 -48.59
CA LYS A 170 37.37 -28.80 -49.17
C LYS A 170 38.73 -28.93 -49.86
N ASP A 171 39.80 -28.39 -49.29
CA ASP A 171 41.16 -28.48 -49.81
C ASP A 171 42.04 -28.47 -48.54
N GLU A 172 42.97 -29.38 -48.24
CA GLU A 172 43.84 -30.21 -49.07
C GLU A 172 44.23 -31.49 -48.30
N ASN A 173 44.33 -32.60 -49.02
CA ASN A 173 44.94 -33.87 -48.61
C ASN A 173 46.01 -34.22 -49.64
#